data_AF-A0A0D1MAH3-F1
#
_entry.id   AF-A0A0D1MAH3-F1
#
_cell.length_a   1.000
_cell.length_b   1.000
_cell.length_c   1.000
_cell.angle_alpha   90.00
_cell.angle_beta   90.00
_cell.angle_gamma   90.00
#
_symmetry.space_group_name_H-M   'P 1'
#
loop_
_entity.id
_entity.type
_entity.pdbx_description
1 polymer ?
#
loop_
_entity_poly.entity_id
_entity_poly.type
_entity_poly.pdbx_seq_one_letter_code
_entity_poly.pdbx_strand_id
1 'polypeptide(L)' 'MLLASRAADATVCPSEVARAIAPEGWRAAMPSVHAAVDTLVEEGRVQLSWKGKTLAKRSGPYRIGRAVVP' A
#
# COMPACT_ATOMS: atom_id res chain seq x y z
N MET A 1 2.84 -11.69 -11.45
CA MET A 1 3.41 -11.06 -10.23
C MET A 1 3.78 -9.61 -10.57
N LEU A 2 2.90 -8.65 -10.26
CA LEU A 2 3.03 -7.27 -10.75
C LEU A 2 4.00 -6.39 -9.93
N LEU A 3 4.40 -6.83 -8.74
CA LEU A 3 5.32 -6.09 -7.87
C LEU A 3 6.80 -6.31 -8.20
N ALA A 4 7.16 -7.28 -9.05
CA ALA A 4 8.57 -7.61 -9.32
C ALA A 4 9.26 -6.63 -10.30
N SER A 5 8.50 -5.77 -11.00
CA SER A 5 9.01 -4.90 -12.06
C SER A 5 9.19 -3.43 -11.66
N ARG A 6 9.19 -3.11 -10.36
CA ARG A 6 9.26 -1.73 -9.86
C ARG A 6 10.48 -1.55 -8.95
N ALA A 7 11.20 -0.45 -9.13
CA ALA A 7 12.39 -0.09 -8.34
C ALA A 7 12.13 -0.22 -6.84
N ALA A 8 13.17 -0.46 -6.02
CA ALA A 8 13.03 -0.69 -4.58
C ALA A 8 12.26 0.42 -3.84
N ASP A 9 12.25 1.63 -4.38
CA ASP A 9 11.55 2.82 -3.84
C ASP A 9 10.13 3.01 -4.40
N ALA A 10 9.71 2.19 -5.35
CA ALA A 10 8.46 2.39 -6.04
C ALA A 10 7.28 2.13 -5.10
N THR A 11 6.49 3.17 -4.89
CA THR A 11 5.27 3.06 -4.09
C THR A 11 4.04 2.74 -4.96
N VAL A 12 3.02 2.16 -4.37
CA VAL A 12 1.68 1.95 -4.97
C VAL A 12 0.61 2.64 -4.12
N CYS A 13 -0.53 3.02 -4.69
CA CYS A 13 -1.68 3.44 -3.89
C CYS A 13 -2.66 2.28 -3.64
N PRO A 14 -3.53 2.36 -2.62
CA PRO A 14 -4.47 1.28 -2.29
C PRO A 14 -5.40 0.92 -3.46
N SER A 15 -5.83 1.89 -4.27
CA SER A 15 -6.71 1.61 -5.41
C SER A 15 -6.02 0.85 -6.54
N GLU A 16 -4.71 1.02 -6.74
CA GLU A 16 -3.92 0.16 -7.64
C GLU A 16 -3.93 -1.29 -7.15
N VAL A 17 -3.73 -1.51 -5.85
CA VAL A 17 -3.79 -2.84 -5.22
C VAL A 17 -5.19 -3.45 -5.39
N ALA A 18 -6.24 -2.69 -5.09
CA ALA A 18 -7.61 -3.18 -5.20
C ALA A 18 -8.02 -3.53 -6.63
N ARG A 19 -7.59 -2.75 -7.62
CA ARG A 19 -7.84 -3.05 -9.04
C ARG A 19 -7.11 -4.32 -9.49
N ALA A 20 -5.96 -4.62 -8.91
CA ALA A 20 -5.23 -5.84 -9.22
C ALA A 20 -5.92 -7.10 -8.68
N ILE A 21 -6.62 -7.01 -7.54
CA ILE A 21 -7.31 -8.16 -6.92
C ILE A 21 -8.80 -8.27 -7.28
N ALA A 22 -9.45 -7.16 -7.62
CA ALA A 22 -10.88 -7.11 -7.95
C ALA A 22 -11.13 -6.06 -9.05
N PRO A 23 -10.77 -6.33 -10.32
CA PRO A 23 -10.82 -5.33 -11.40
C PRO A 23 -12.21 -4.70 -11.59
N GLU A 24 -13.26 -5.51 -11.53
CA GLU A 24 -14.65 -5.09 -11.77
C GLU A 24 -15.33 -4.51 -10.51
N GLY A 25 -14.81 -4.81 -9.32
CA GLY A 25 -15.41 -4.50 -8.03
C GLY A 25 -14.48 -3.80 -7.03
N TRP A 26 -13.41 -3.16 -7.51
CA TRP A 26 -12.27 -2.73 -6.68
C TRP A 26 -12.65 -1.84 -5.49
N ARG A 27 -13.72 -1.06 -5.62
CA ARG A 27 -14.23 -0.23 -4.52
C ARG A 27 -14.69 -1.07 -3.33
N ALA A 28 -15.34 -2.20 -3.57
CA ALA A 28 -15.78 -3.13 -2.54
C ALA A 28 -14.59 -3.85 -1.86
N ALA A 29 -13.44 -3.95 -2.54
CA ALA A 29 -12.23 -4.53 -1.98
C ALA A 29 -11.42 -3.55 -1.10
N MET A 30 -11.73 -2.24 -1.12
CA MET A 30 -11.00 -1.23 -0.34
C MET A 30 -10.89 -1.52 1.16
N PRO A 31 -11.96 -1.94 1.87
CA PRO A 31 -11.86 -2.26 3.29
C PRO A 31 -10.86 -3.38 3.58
N SER A 32 -10.83 -4.42 2.73
CA SER A 32 -9.89 -5.54 2.86
C SER A 32 -8.45 -5.10 2.56
N VAL A 33 -8.25 -4.28 1.53
CA VAL A 33 -6.92 -3.71 1.23
C VAL A 33 -6.43 -2.84 2.39
N HIS A 34 -7.30 -2.03 2.98
CA HIS A 34 -6.94 -1.22 4.15
C HIS A 34 -6.55 -2.06 5.35
N ALA A 35 -7.32 -3.10 5.69
CA ALA A 35 -6.98 -4.00 6.78
C ALA A 35 -5.63 -4.69 6.56
N ALA A 36 -5.38 -5.20 5.35
CA ALA A 36 -4.10 -5.83 5.02
C ALA A 36 -2.92 -4.84 5.11
N VAL A 37 -3.11 -3.60 4.67
CA VAL A 37 -2.08 -2.55 4.80
C VAL A 37 -1.80 -2.23 6.26
N ASP A 38 -2.83 -2.11 7.10
CA ASP A 38 -2.64 -1.84 8.53
C ASP A 38 -1.81 -2.94 9.18
N THR A 39 -2.14 -4.21 8.95
CA THR A 39 -1.35 -5.35 9.45
C THR A 39 0.10 -5.28 8.97
N LEU A 40 0.33 -5.02 7.68
CA LEU A 40 1.70 -4.97 7.14
C LEU A 40 2.52 -3.80 7.69
N VAL A 41 1.87 -2.70 8.07
CA VAL A 41 2.52 -1.56 8.74
C VAL A 41 2.88 -1.93 10.17
N GLU A 42 1.98 -2.60 10.89
CA GLU A 42 2.24 -3.10 12.25
C GLU A 42 3.38 -4.12 12.26
N GLU A 43 3.46 -4.98 11.25
CA GLU A 43 4.56 -5.93 11.06
C GLU A 43 5.88 -5.26 10.58
N GLY A 44 5.87 -3.95 10.30
CA GLY A 44 7.04 -3.23 9.79
C GLY A 44 7.48 -3.67 8.39
N ARG A 45 6.59 -4.29 7.61
CA ARG A 45 6.88 -4.81 6.26
C ARG A 45 6.67 -3.78 5.16
N VAL A 46 5.80 -2.80 5.42
CA VAL A 46 5.54 -1.68 4.52
C VAL A 46 5.60 -0.36 5.28
N GLN A 47 5.94 0.71 4.55
CA GLN A 47 5.91 2.08 5.07
C GLN A 47 4.88 2.88 4.28
N LEU A 48 4.15 3.73 5.00
CA LEU A 48 3.19 4.64 4.39
C LEU A 48 3.80 6.02 4.18
N SER A 49 3.44 6.67 3.08
CA SER A 49 3.84 8.05 2.83
C SER A 49 2.77 8.86 2.12
N TRP A 50 2.79 10.17 2.34
CA TRP A 50 1.94 11.13 1.64
C TRP A 50 2.67 12.46 1.47
N LYS A 51 2.67 12.99 0.24
CA LYS A 51 3.38 14.23 -0.13
C LYS A 51 4.83 14.27 0.38
N GLY A 52 5.56 13.16 0.23
CA GLY A 52 6.96 13.03 0.66
C GLY A 52 7.17 12.85 2.16
N LYS A 53 6.10 12.78 2.97
CA LYS A 53 6.19 12.57 4.42
C LYS A 53 5.78 11.14 4.78
N THR A 54 6.52 10.52 5.69
CA THR A 54 6.15 9.23 6.27
C THR A 54 4.91 9.37 7.15
N LEU A 55 4.01 8.39 7.08
CA LEU A 55 2.84 8.30 7.93
C LEU A 55 2.96 7.08 8.85
N ALA A 56 2.72 7.26 10.15
CA ALA A 56 2.69 6.16 11.11
C ALA A 56 1.42 5.30 11.00
N LYS A 57 0.34 5.88 10.47
CA LYS A 57 -0.95 5.22 10.24
C LYS A 57 -1.61 5.78 8.99
N ARG A 58 -2.53 5.01 8.40
CA ARG A 58 -3.30 5.48 7.25
C ARG A 58 -4.08 6.76 7.61
N SER A 59 -3.96 7.78 6.78
CA SER A 59 -4.74 9.01 6.90
C SER A 59 -4.88 9.63 5.52
N GLY A 60 -6.13 9.90 5.12
CA GLY A 60 -6.43 10.46 3.80
C GLY A 60 -5.82 9.63 2.66
N PRO A 61 -5.41 10.28 1.55
CA PRO A 61 -4.63 9.63 0.51
C PRO A 61 -3.23 9.25 1.01
N TYR A 62 -2.76 8.06 0.65
CA TYR A 62 -1.42 7.59 1.02
C TYR A 62 -0.86 6.66 -0.07
N ARG A 63 0.46 6.45 -0.01
CA ARG A 63 1.23 5.54 -0.82
C ARG A 63 1.84 4.46 0.08
N ILE A 64 1.97 3.26 -0.46
CA ILE A 64 2.50 2.06 0.21
C ILE A 64 3.84 1.77 -0.46
N GLY A 65 4.92 1.81 0.32
CA GLY A 65 6.27 1.40 -0.10
C GLY A 65 6.72 0.18 0.70
N ARG A 66 7.71 -0.55 0.18
CA ARG A 66 8.34 -1.62 0.96
C ARG A 66 9.13 -0.99 2.11
N ALA A 67 9.05 -1.57 3.30
CA ALA A 67 9.97 -1.17 4.36
C ALA A 67 11.40 -1.55 3.92
N VAL A 68 12.30 -0.57 3.96
CA VAL A 68 13.73 -0.86 3.81
C VAL A 68 14.18 -1.34 5.18
N VAL A 69 14.32 -2.66 5.32
CA VAL A 69 15.02 -3.22 6.48
C VAL A 69 16.48 -2.76 6.35
N PRO A 70 17.05 -2.06 7.35
CA PRO A 70 18.46 -1.67 7.32
C PRO A 70 19.40 -2.89 7.28
#